data_AF-A0A3C0GCJ9-F1
#
_entry.id   AF-A0A3C0GCJ9-F1
#
_cell.length_a   1.000
_cell.length_b   1.000
_cell.length_c   1.000
_cell.angle_alpha   90.00
_cell.angle_beta   90.00
_cell.angle_gamma   90.00
#
_symmetry.space_group_name_H-M   'P 1'
#
loop_
_entity.id
_entity.type
_entity.pdbx_description
1 polymer ?
#
loop_
_entity_poly.entity_id
_entity_poly.type
_entity_poly.pdbx_seq_one_letter_code
_entity_poly.pdbx_strand_id
1 'polypeptide(L)'
;NDDICVSLIKKVAKQENLYINQHVNSLKFGEDFGWYSQQYKSAIFGLGAGEEHPALHHANYDFPDELIATGIQMFKGMIAEVLDN
;
A
#
# COMPACT_ATOMS: atom_id res chain seq x y z
N ASN A 1 6.61 -10.18 -0.13
CA ASN A 1 6.94 -8.84 -0.63
C ASN A 1 8.27 -8.93 -1.36
N ASP A 2 8.25 -8.75 -2.67
CA ASP A 2 9.44 -8.69 -3.52
C ASP A 2 10.10 -7.31 -3.43
N ASP A 3 11.43 -7.27 -3.40
CA ASP A 3 12.21 -6.05 -3.19
C ASP A 3 12.06 -5.02 -4.32
N ILE A 4 11.85 -5.47 -5.56
CA ILE A 4 11.66 -4.57 -6.71
C ILE A 4 10.31 -3.88 -6.59
N CYS A 5 9.24 -4.63 -6.28
CA CYS A 5 7.92 -4.05 -6.05
C CYS A 5 7.92 -3.08 -4.86
N VAL A 6 8.59 -3.44 -3.75
CA VAL A 6 8.73 -2.54 -2.60
C VAL A 6 9.50 -1.27 -2.97
N SER A 7 10.53 -1.38 -3.79
CA SER A 7 11.32 -0.21 -4.24
C SER A 7 10.49 0.72 -5.12
N LEU A 8 9.66 0.17 -6.01
CA LEU A 8 8.70 0.93 -6.82
C LEU A 8 7.71 1.70 -5.94
N ILE A 9 7.09 1.03 -4.97
CA ILE A 9 6.15 1.66 -4.02
C ILE A 9 6.84 2.82 -3.30
N LYS A 10 8.06 2.62 -2.77
CA LYS A 10 8.81 3.67 -2.08
C LYS A 10 9.22 4.82 -3.00
N LYS A 11 9.52 4.55 -4.27
CA LYS A 11 9.84 5.58 -5.27
C LYS A 11 8.63 6.49 -5.50
N VAL A 12 7.48 5.90 -5.78
CA VAL A 12 6.24 6.64 -6.06
C VAL A 12 5.77 7.42 -4.84
N ALA A 13 5.76 6.80 -3.66
CA ALA A 13 5.40 7.51 -2.43
C ALA A 13 6.26 8.75 -2.19
N LYS A 14 7.57 8.69 -2.51
CA LYS A 14 8.46 9.86 -2.42
C LYS A 14 8.15 10.92 -3.48
N GLN A 15 7.85 10.53 -4.71
CA GLN A 15 7.48 11.47 -5.79
C GLN A 15 6.19 12.24 -5.45
N GLU A 16 5.23 11.56 -4.84
CA GLU A 16 3.96 12.14 -4.38
C GLU A 16 4.07 12.86 -3.02
N ASN A 17 5.29 13.00 -2.47
CA ASN A 17 5.55 13.63 -1.17
C ASN A 17 4.79 13.00 0.01
N LEU A 18 4.57 11.69 -0.02
CA LEU A 18 3.88 10.94 1.02
C LEU A 18 4.84 10.45 2.10
N TYR A 19 4.37 10.45 3.35
CA TYR A 19 5.10 9.86 4.46
C TYR A 19 5.06 8.32 4.38
N ILE A 20 6.23 7.70 4.50
CA ILE A 20 6.35 6.23 4.49
C ILE A 20 6.58 5.75 5.92
N ASN A 21 5.57 5.11 6.49
CA ASN A 21 5.72 4.35 7.73
C ASN A 21 6.21 2.94 7.39
N GLN A 22 7.47 2.63 7.70
CA GLN A 22 8.00 1.29 7.53
C GLN A 22 7.77 0.46 8.79
N HIS A 23 6.76 -0.42 8.75
CA HIS A 23 6.58 -1.42 9.80
C HIS A 23 7.77 -2.38 9.82
N VAL A 24 8.37 -2.52 11.01
CA VAL A 24 9.51 -3.43 11.25
C VAL A 24 9.08 -4.90 11.22
N ASN A 25 7.80 -5.16 11.49
CA ASN A 25 7.23 -6.50 11.54
C ASN A 25 6.27 -6.74 10.38
N SER A 26 6.22 -7.98 9.91
CA SER A 26 5.20 -8.43 8.95
C SER A 26 3.80 -8.21 9.52
N LEU A 27 2.89 -7.76 8.66
CA LEU A 27 1.47 -7.71 8.98
C LEU A 27 0.99 -9.14 9.26
N LYS A 28 0.28 -9.32 10.38
CA LYS A 28 -0.11 -10.65 10.89
C LYS A 28 -1.42 -11.17 10.29
N PHE A 29 -2.10 -10.37 9.47
CA PHE A 29 -3.32 -10.81 8.79
C PHE A 29 -2.95 -11.61 7.54
N GLY A 30 -3.66 -12.71 7.32
CA GLY A 30 -3.55 -13.48 6.09
C GLY A 30 -4.36 -12.81 4.99
N GLU A 31 -3.68 -12.40 3.92
CA GLU A 31 -4.30 -11.84 2.71
C GLU A 31 -4.14 -12.84 1.57
N ASP A 32 -5.22 -13.17 0.87
CA ASP A 32 -5.19 -14.13 -0.25
C ASP A 32 -4.34 -13.64 -1.44
N PHE A 33 -4.14 -12.32 -1.56
CA PHE A 33 -3.18 -11.71 -2.50
C PHE A 33 -1.77 -12.31 -2.40
N GLY A 34 -1.38 -12.83 -1.23
CA GLY A 34 -0.13 -13.55 -1.04
C GLY A 34 0.04 -14.76 -1.96
N TRP A 35 -1.05 -15.35 -2.49
CA TRP A 35 -0.96 -16.44 -3.46
C TRP A 35 -0.25 -16.05 -4.75
N TYR A 36 -0.42 -14.81 -5.23
CA TYR A 36 0.23 -14.35 -6.46
C TYR A 36 1.76 -14.30 -6.33
N SER A 37 2.29 -14.15 -5.10
CA SER A 37 3.74 -14.10 -4.90
C SER A 37 4.46 -15.43 -5.15
N GLN A 38 3.71 -16.52 -5.38
CA GLN A 38 4.29 -17.81 -5.79
C GLN A 38 4.78 -17.80 -7.24
N GLN A 39 4.19 -16.94 -8.10
CA GLN A 39 4.48 -16.90 -9.54
C GLN A 39 4.97 -15.52 -10.01
N TYR A 40 4.61 -14.46 -9.31
CA TYR A 40 4.90 -13.08 -9.71
C TYR A 40 5.62 -12.31 -8.61
N LYS A 41 6.39 -11.30 -9.00
CA LYS A 41 6.91 -10.30 -8.05
C LYS A 41 5.72 -9.51 -7.53
N SER A 42 5.49 -9.60 -6.23
CA SER A 42 4.31 -9.01 -5.59
C SER A 42 4.70 -8.31 -4.29
N ALA A 43 4.08 -7.17 -4.05
CA ALA A 43 4.14 -6.48 -2.76
C ALA A 43 2.76 -5.89 -2.44
N ILE A 44 2.47 -5.79 -1.14
CA ILE A 44 1.30 -5.08 -0.61
C ILE A 44 1.78 -3.87 0.20
N PHE A 45 1.01 -2.78 0.16
CA PHE A 45 1.19 -1.62 1.01
C PHE A 45 -0.17 -1.18 1.56
N GLY A 46 -0.17 -0.49 2.69
CA GLY A 46 -1.38 0.05 3.32
C GLY A 46 -1.46 1.56 3.20
N LEU A 47 -2.67 2.09 3.31
CA LEU A 47 -2.93 3.51 3.52
C LEU A 47 -3.22 3.73 5.00
N GLY A 48 -2.57 4.71 5.62
CA GLY A 48 -2.73 4.98 7.04
C GLY A 48 -4.04 5.74 7.31
N ALA A 49 -5.03 5.07 7.89
CA ALA A 49 -6.29 5.68 8.32
C ALA A 49 -6.20 6.53 9.59
N GLY A 50 -5.02 6.61 10.20
CA GLY A 50 -4.78 7.29 11.48
C GLY A 50 -4.84 6.34 12.68
N GLU A 51 -4.21 6.74 13.78
CA GLU A 51 -4.10 5.92 15.00
C GLU A 51 -5.40 5.92 15.83
N GLU A 52 -6.20 6.99 15.72
CA GLU A 52 -7.49 7.14 16.41
C GLU A 52 -8.66 6.55 15.60
N HIS A 53 -8.39 6.04 14.39
CA HIS A 53 -9.40 5.44 13.54
C HIS A 53 -9.63 3.97 13.93
N PRO A 54 -10.89 3.46 13.94
CA PRO A 54 -11.17 2.08 14.29
C PRO A 54 -10.34 1.08 13.48
N ALA A 55 -9.95 -0.03 14.11
CA ALA A 55 -9.29 -1.12 13.39
C ALA A 55 -10.23 -1.77 12.37
N LEU A 56 -9.65 -2.33 11.30
CA LEU A 56 -10.39 -3.13 10.32
C LEU A 56 -11.17 -4.25 11.04
N HIS A 57 -12.40 -4.54 10.57
CA HIS A 57 -13.37 -5.46 11.17
C HIS A 57 -14.06 -5.00 12.45
N HIS A 58 -13.75 -3.80 12.97
CA HIS A 58 -14.56 -3.21 14.04
C HIS A 58 -15.95 -2.83 13.52
N ALA A 59 -17.01 -3.01 14.31
CA ALA A 59 -18.39 -2.73 13.89
C ALA A 59 -18.65 -1.27 13.49
N ASN A 60 -17.85 -0.35 14.04
CA ASN A 60 -17.90 1.09 13.76
C ASN A 60 -16.84 1.54 12.75
N TYR A 61 -16.17 0.61 12.06
CA TYR A 61 -15.25 0.98 11.00
C TYR A 61 -16.03 1.59 9.83
N ASP A 62 -15.64 2.79 9.44
CA ASP A 62 -16.13 3.46 8.24
C ASP A 62 -14.92 3.97 7.44
N PHE A 63 -14.91 3.74 6.14
CA PHE A 63 -13.72 4.02 5.35
C PHE A 63 -13.48 5.54 5.23
N PRO A 64 -12.27 6.06 5.52
CA PRO A 64 -11.99 7.49 5.41
C PRO A 64 -11.79 7.92 3.94
N ASP A 65 -12.78 8.59 3.37
CA ASP A 65 -12.82 9.05 1.96
C ASP A 65 -11.59 9.87 1.53
N GLU A 66 -10.95 10.59 2.46
CA GLU A 66 -9.70 11.32 2.20
C GLU A 66 -8.55 10.43 1.72
N LEU A 67 -8.57 9.12 2.04
CA LEU A 67 -7.57 8.17 1.55
C LEU A 67 -7.75 7.80 0.07
N ILE A 68 -8.92 8.05 -0.53
CA ILE A 68 -9.18 7.71 -1.95
C ILE A 68 -8.19 8.43 -2.84
N ALA A 69 -7.98 9.73 -2.62
CA ALA A 69 -7.07 10.54 -3.42
C ALA A 69 -5.62 9.99 -3.34
N THR A 70 -5.16 9.67 -2.13
CA THR A 70 -3.83 9.09 -1.88
C THR A 70 -3.68 7.72 -2.56
N GLY A 71 -4.68 6.86 -2.46
CA GLY A 71 -4.68 5.55 -3.12
C GLY A 71 -4.60 5.67 -4.64
N ILE A 72 -5.41 6.54 -5.24
CA ILE A 72 -5.39 6.80 -6.68
C ILE A 72 -4.03 7.34 -7.12
N GLN A 73 -3.45 8.30 -6.40
CA GLN A 73 -2.13 8.87 -6.70
C GLN A 73 -1.05 7.78 -6.71
N MET A 74 -1.03 6.93 -5.67
CA MET A 74 -0.08 5.82 -5.58
C MET A 74 -0.20 4.85 -6.76
N PHE A 75 -1.41 4.37 -7.06
CA PHE A 75 -1.59 3.43 -8.18
C PHE A 75 -1.28 4.08 -9.52
N LYS A 76 -1.70 5.32 -9.76
CA LYS A 76 -1.40 6.06 -10.99
C LYS A 76 0.11 6.22 -11.18
N GLY A 77 0.83 6.63 -10.14
CA GLY A 77 2.29 6.80 -10.20
C GLY A 77 3.01 5.48 -10.47
N MET A 78 2.59 4.38 -9.83
CA MET A 78 3.17 3.06 -10.10
C MET A 78 2.89 2.58 -11.53
N ILE A 79 1.68 2.80 -12.05
CA ILE A 79 1.33 2.44 -13.44
C ILE A 79 2.20 3.24 -14.42
N ALA A 80 2.34 4.56 -14.22
CA ALA A 80 3.20 5.40 -15.06
C ALA A 80 4.66 4.92 -15.03
N GLU A 81 5.21 4.69 -13.83
CA GLU A 81 6.58 4.16 -13.68
C GLU A 81 6.79 2.77 -14.31
N VAL A 82 5.75 1.95 -14.44
CA VAL A 82 5.86 0.65 -15.10
C VAL A 82 5.73 0.75 -16.62
N LEU A 83 4.93 1.69 -17.12
CA LEU A 83 4.63 1.82 -18.56
C LEU A 83 5.54 2.80 -19.31
N ASP A 84 6.05 3.83 -18.62
CA ASP A 84 6.87 4.89 -19.22
C ASP A 84 8.38 4.58 -19.17
N ASN A 85 8.77 3.45 -18.57
CA ASN A 85 10.14 2.92 -18.54
C ASN A 85 10.37 1.85 -19.62
#